data_AF-A0A1S8WI80-F1
#
_entry.id   AF-A0A1S8WI80-F1
#
_cell.length_a   1.000
_cell.length_b   1.000
_cell.length_c   1.000
_cell.angle_alpha   90.00
_cell.angle_beta   90.00
_cell.angle_gamma   90.00
#
_symmetry.space_group_name_H-M   'P 1'
#
loop_
_entity.id
_entity.type
_entity.pdbx_description
1 polymer ?
#
loop_
_entity_poly.entity_id
_entity_poly.type
_entity_poly.pdbx_seq_one_letter_code
_entity_poly.pdbx_strand_id
1 'polypeptide(L)'
;MLYASTRATLRRQFGDHLIKEDLTGNAFSDVDLNGFEKHLTSKESPAPLTAAEIEKASNLNNEVSGGFYAARPTGSSLQFGLTNGAAAELQRFARGLCNYVQLKISQRNGDTLIQPTTWIPYNCRLKSVGLLTDVAPAG
;
A
#
# COMPACT_ATOMS: atom_id res chain seq x y z
N MET A 1 -36.46 2.09 43.56
CA MET A 1 -36.63 1.70 42.14
C MET A 1 -37.72 2.46 41.41
N LEU A 2 -38.91 2.67 41.99
CA LEU A 2 -40.09 3.18 41.27
C LEU A 2 -39.82 4.39 40.36
N TYR A 3 -39.19 5.44 40.87
CA TYR A 3 -38.91 6.67 40.10
C TYR A 3 -37.98 6.43 38.91
N ALA A 4 -36.93 5.63 39.10
CA ALA A 4 -36.01 5.27 38.01
C ALA A 4 -36.72 4.40 36.95
N SER A 5 -37.59 3.47 37.39
CA SER A 5 -38.34 2.57 36.51
C SER A 5 -39.39 3.29 35.65
N THR A 6 -39.97 4.40 36.13
CA THR A 6 -41.04 5.12 35.43
C THR A 6 -40.57 6.39 34.72
N ARG A 7 -39.33 6.85 34.92
CA ARG A 7 -38.77 8.06 34.29
C ARG A 7 -38.90 8.08 32.77
N ALA A 8 -38.60 6.97 32.11
CA ALA A 8 -38.69 6.87 30.64
C ALA A 8 -40.14 7.05 30.15
N THR A 9 -41.11 6.47 30.87
CA THR A 9 -42.53 6.63 30.56
C THR A 9 -42.96 8.08 30.73
N LEU A 10 -42.54 8.75 31.81
CA LEU A 10 -42.86 10.17 32.04
C LEU A 10 -42.29 11.06 30.93
N ARG A 11 -41.04 10.85 30.52
CA ARG A 11 -40.44 11.59 29.41
C ARG A 11 -41.19 11.41 28.11
N ARG A 12 -41.60 10.17 27.81
CA ARG A 12 -42.39 9.86 26.61
C ARG A 12 -43.76 10.54 26.62
N GLN A 13 -44.43 10.58 27.77
CA GLN A 13 -45.73 11.25 27.92
C GLN A 13 -45.62 12.78 27.88
N PHE A 14 -44.51 13.34 28.37
CA PHE A 14 -44.25 14.77 28.32
C PHE A 14 -43.87 15.28 26.91
N GLY A 15 -43.29 14.40 26.09
CA GLY A 15 -42.77 14.72 24.77
C GLY A 15 -41.25 14.84 24.81
N ASP A 16 -40.57 13.75 24.46
CA ASP A 16 -39.10 13.62 24.57
C ASP A 16 -38.33 14.68 23.77
N HIS A 17 -38.94 15.22 22.70
CA HIS A 17 -38.35 16.28 21.88
C HIS A 17 -38.35 17.67 22.54
N LEU A 18 -39.11 17.89 23.61
CA LEU A 18 -39.14 19.18 24.34
C LEU A 18 -38.04 19.26 25.39
N ILE A 19 -37.46 18.12 25.77
CA ILE A 19 -36.48 18.02 26.84
C ILE A 19 -35.09 18.00 26.22
N LYS A 20 -34.32 19.08 26.43
CA LYS A 20 -32.96 19.21 25.88
C LYS A 20 -31.95 18.36 26.65
N GLU A 21 -31.98 18.43 27.97
CA GLU A 21 -31.06 17.75 28.88
C GLU A 21 -31.83 17.18 30.07
N ASP A 22 -31.39 16.04 30.59
CA ASP A 22 -32.05 15.31 31.67
C ASP A 22 -31.04 14.96 32.76
N LEU A 23 -31.10 15.67 33.89
CA LEU A 23 -30.12 15.57 34.97
C LEU A 23 -30.63 14.63 36.08
N THR A 24 -29.73 13.81 36.63
CA THR A 24 -30.01 12.97 37.81
C THR A 24 -29.05 13.33 38.91
N GLY A 25 -29.57 13.86 40.01
CA GLY A 25 -28.80 14.16 41.22
C GLY A 25 -29.17 13.21 42.35
N ASN A 26 -28.20 12.95 43.22
CA ASN A 26 -28.44 12.28 44.50
C ASN A 26 -28.35 13.28 45.67
N ALA A 27 -27.57 14.35 45.49
CA ALA A 27 -27.48 15.47 46.41
C ALA A 27 -28.04 16.76 45.79
N PHE A 28 -28.44 17.71 46.65
CA PHE A 28 -28.92 19.02 46.18
C PHE A 28 -27.88 19.78 45.35
N SER A 29 -26.60 19.63 45.70
CA SER A 29 -25.48 20.23 44.97
C SER A 29 -25.39 19.80 43.50
N ASP A 30 -25.96 18.65 43.14
CA ASP A 30 -25.97 18.14 41.77
C ASP A 30 -27.01 18.87 40.92
N VAL A 31 -28.10 19.33 41.54
CA VAL A 31 -29.27 19.93 40.89
C VAL A 31 -29.28 21.47 40.98
N ASP A 32 -28.32 22.04 41.72
CA ASP A 32 -28.08 23.49 41.74
C ASP A 32 -27.54 23.99 40.39
N LEU A 33 -27.62 25.32 40.17
CA LEU A 33 -27.10 25.96 38.95
C LEU A 33 -25.63 25.59 38.67
N ASN A 34 -24.79 25.60 39.70
CA ASN A 34 -23.39 25.19 39.60
C ASN A 34 -23.24 23.69 39.24
N GLY A 35 -24.14 22.84 39.75
CA GLY A 35 -24.19 21.42 39.37
C GLY A 35 -24.53 21.24 37.90
N PHE A 36 -25.46 22.03 37.38
CA PHE A 36 -25.83 22.01 35.97
C PHE A 36 -24.69 22.50 35.05
N GLU A 37 -23.96 23.57 35.41
CA GLU A 37 -22.79 24.03 34.65
C GLU A 37 -21.68 22.97 34.58
N LYS A 38 -21.43 22.28 35.69
CA LYS A 38 -20.50 21.14 35.72
C LYS A 38 -20.96 20.00 34.82
N HIS A 39 -22.26 19.71 34.78
CA HIS A 39 -22.82 18.69 33.88
C HIS A 39 -22.60 19.04 32.41
N LEU A 40 -22.83 20.31 32.01
CA LEU A 40 -22.56 20.76 30.64
C LEU A 40 -21.08 20.63 30.29
N THR A 41 -20.19 21.04 31.19
CA THR A 41 -18.74 20.92 31.01
C THR A 41 -18.32 19.45 30.87
N SER A 42 -18.89 18.57 31.69
CA SER A 42 -18.62 17.14 31.63
C SER A 42 -19.14 16.48 30.34
N LYS A 43 -20.22 16.99 29.76
CA LYS A 43 -20.76 16.50 28.49
C LYS A 43 -19.89 16.90 27.29
N GLU A 44 -19.26 18.07 27.36
CA GLU A 44 -18.30 18.54 26.36
C GLU A 44 -16.91 17.91 26.51
N SER A 45 -16.60 17.40 27.71
CA SER A 45 -15.35 16.68 27.97
C SER A 45 -15.24 15.46 27.06
N PRO A 46 -14.04 15.18 26.51
CA PRO A 46 -13.83 13.95 25.75
C PRO A 46 -14.18 12.73 26.59
N ALA A 47 -14.81 11.75 25.95
CA ALA A 47 -15.13 10.49 26.58
C ALA A 47 -13.87 9.87 27.20
N PRO A 48 -13.97 9.19 28.34
CA PRO A 48 -12.84 8.46 28.90
C PRO A 48 -12.46 7.34 27.93
N LEU A 49 -11.40 7.56 27.14
CA LEU A 49 -10.86 6.53 26.25
C LEU A 49 -10.16 5.47 27.08
N THR A 50 -10.48 4.21 26.78
CA THR A 50 -9.75 3.05 27.28
C THR A 50 -8.41 2.90 26.56
N ALA A 51 -7.45 2.21 27.16
CA ALA A 51 -6.11 2.02 26.57
C ALA A 51 -6.18 1.42 25.15
N ALA A 52 -7.11 0.50 24.91
CA ALA A 52 -7.34 -0.11 23.60
C ALA A 52 -7.85 0.90 22.55
N GLU A 53 -8.67 1.88 22.96
CA GLU A 53 -9.17 2.93 22.07
C GLU A 53 -8.09 3.96 21.71
N ILE A 54 -7.16 4.23 22.64
CA ILE A 54 -6.02 5.12 22.41
C ILE A 54 -5.08 4.55 21.34
N GLU A 55 -4.73 3.26 21.43
CA GLU A 55 -3.89 2.58 20.44
C GLU A 55 -4.54 2.57 19.05
N LYS A 56 -5.85 2.32 18.99
CA LYS A 56 -6.61 2.33 17.73
C LYS A 56 -6.62 3.71 17.07
N ALA A 57 -6.77 4.78 17.86
CA ALA A 57 -6.72 6.15 17.36
C ALA A 57 -5.31 6.52 16.84
N SER A 58 -4.26 6.08 17.52
CA SER A 58 -2.87 6.27 17.07
C SER A 58 -2.62 5.63 15.70
N ASN A 59 -3.11 4.40 15.50
CA ASN A 59 -2.96 3.70 14.23
C ASN A 59 -3.72 4.40 13.08
N LEU A 60 -4.96 4.82 13.33
CA LEU A 60 -5.76 5.57 12.34
C LEU A 60 -5.06 6.87 11.92
N ASN A 61 -4.55 7.64 12.88
CA ASN A 61 -3.83 8.89 12.59
C ASN A 61 -2.55 8.66 11.80
N ASN A 62 -1.83 7.56 12.07
CA ASN A 62 -0.62 7.19 11.35
C ASN A 62 -0.92 6.74 9.90
N GLU A 63 -2.06 6.07 9.69
CA GLU A 63 -2.50 5.64 8.36
C GLU A 63 -2.95 6.80 7.47
N VAL A 64 -3.60 7.83 8.03
CA VAL A 64 -4.08 9.00 7.27
C VAL A 64 -2.93 9.89 6.75
N SER A 65 -1.76 9.88 7.40
CA SER A 65 -0.56 10.56 6.90
C SER A 65 0.16 9.76 5.80
N GLY A 66 -0.22 8.50 5.57
CA GLY A 66 0.27 7.66 4.48
C GLY A 66 -0.35 8.11 3.16
N GLY A 67 0.18 9.20 2.59
CA GLY A 67 -0.29 9.80 1.35
C GLY A 67 -0.59 8.79 0.24
N PHE A 68 -1.66 9.09 -0.49
CA PHE A 68 -2.32 8.34 -1.59
C PHE A 68 -1.42 7.95 -2.80
N TYR A 69 -0.09 8.14 -2.75
CA TYR A 69 0.81 7.80 -3.85
C TYR A 69 2.17 7.29 -3.37
N ALA A 70 2.17 6.16 -2.69
CA ALA A 70 3.27 5.23 -2.84
C ALA A 70 2.65 3.85 -2.77
N ALA A 71 2.66 3.13 -3.90
CA ALA A 71 2.63 1.68 -3.84
C ALA A 71 3.54 1.28 -2.66
N ARG A 72 3.02 0.50 -1.70
CA ARG A 72 3.85 -0.11 -0.65
C ARG A 72 5.15 -0.53 -1.35
N PRO A 73 6.35 -0.07 -0.94
CA PRO A 73 7.56 -0.43 -1.66
C PRO A 73 7.64 -1.95 -1.65
N THR A 74 7.23 -2.56 -2.77
CA THR A 74 7.39 -3.97 -3.02
C THR A 74 8.89 -4.16 -2.96
N GLY A 75 9.35 -5.05 -2.08
CA GLY A 75 10.76 -5.15 -1.68
C GLY A 75 11.71 -4.90 -2.83
N SER A 76 12.63 -3.96 -2.60
CA SER A 76 13.82 -3.59 -3.37
C SER A 76 13.93 -4.20 -4.77
N SER A 77 13.84 -3.36 -5.80
CA SER A 77 14.19 -3.75 -7.18
C SER A 77 15.55 -4.45 -7.23
N LEU A 78 15.60 -5.69 -7.70
CA LEU A 78 16.84 -6.42 -7.92
C LEU A 78 17.48 -5.93 -9.23
N GLN A 79 18.65 -5.30 -9.14
CA GLN A 79 19.40 -4.84 -10.30
C GLN A 79 20.44 -5.90 -10.69
N PHE A 80 20.34 -6.42 -11.91
CA PHE A 80 21.28 -7.40 -12.46
C PHE A 80 22.16 -6.77 -13.54
N GLY A 81 23.46 -7.04 -13.50
CA GLY A 81 24.40 -6.60 -14.53
C GLY A 81 24.25 -7.40 -15.83
N LEU A 82 24.32 -6.72 -16.98
CA LEU A 82 24.32 -7.36 -18.30
C LEU A 82 25.75 -7.74 -18.69
N THR A 83 25.95 -8.95 -19.20
CA THR A 83 27.23 -9.34 -19.82
C THR A 83 27.37 -8.69 -21.20
N ASN A 84 28.59 -8.34 -21.64
CA ASN A 84 28.85 -7.76 -22.96
C ASN A 84 28.24 -8.58 -24.12
N GLY A 85 28.24 -9.91 -24.01
CA GLY A 85 27.59 -10.78 -24.99
C GLY A 85 26.06 -10.64 -25.02
N ALA A 86 25.40 -10.47 -23.87
CA ALA A 86 23.96 -10.26 -23.80
C ALA A 86 23.57 -8.89 -24.40
N ALA A 87 24.37 -7.86 -24.14
CA ALA A 87 24.16 -6.52 -24.70
C ALA A 87 24.27 -6.51 -26.23
N ALA A 88 25.26 -7.23 -26.80
CA ALA A 88 25.43 -7.33 -28.25
C ALA A 88 24.23 -8.02 -28.93
N GLU A 89 23.70 -9.10 -28.34
CA GLU A 89 22.52 -9.80 -28.88
C GLU A 89 21.25 -8.94 -28.80
N LEU A 90 21.07 -8.17 -27.72
CA LEU A 90 19.98 -7.20 -27.62
C LEU A 90 20.10 -6.08 -28.68
N GLN A 91 21.32 -5.63 -28.97
CA GLN A 91 21.55 -4.63 -30.02
C GLN A 91 21.24 -5.18 -31.42
N ARG A 92 21.52 -6.47 -31.67
CA ARG A 92 21.16 -7.16 -32.92
C ARG A 92 19.65 -7.34 -33.05
N PHE A 93 18.96 -7.65 -31.96
CA PHE A 93 17.49 -7.68 -31.91
C PHE A 93 16.88 -6.30 -32.18
N ALA A 94 17.41 -5.24 -31.56
CA ALA A 94 16.96 -3.87 -31.81
C ALA A 94 17.14 -3.42 -33.27
N ARG A 95 18.13 -3.98 -33.98
CA ARG A 95 18.38 -3.74 -35.41
C ARG A 95 17.59 -4.69 -36.34
N GLY A 96 16.73 -5.56 -35.80
CA GLY A 96 15.93 -6.51 -36.58
C GLY A 96 16.74 -7.65 -37.22
N LEU A 97 17.99 -7.86 -36.79
CA LEU A 97 18.87 -8.91 -37.33
C LEU A 97 18.56 -10.29 -36.72
N CYS A 98 17.88 -10.30 -35.57
CA CYS A 98 17.45 -11.48 -34.84
C CYS A 98 15.98 -11.29 -34.43
N ASN A 99 15.15 -12.33 -34.53
CA ASN A 99 13.73 -12.27 -34.14
C ASN A 99 13.47 -12.82 -32.73
N TYR A 100 14.46 -13.47 -32.12
CA TYR A 100 14.33 -14.11 -30.81
C TYR A 100 15.65 -14.04 -30.05
N VAL A 101 15.58 -13.73 -28.75
CA VAL A 101 16.72 -13.69 -27.83
C VAL A 101 16.31 -14.35 -26.52
N GLN A 102 17.09 -15.33 -26.06
CA GLN A 102 16.89 -15.99 -24.77
C GLN A 102 18.03 -15.60 -23.82
N LEU A 103 17.66 -15.01 -22.67
CA LEU A 103 18.58 -14.58 -21.63
C LEU A 103 18.42 -15.47 -20.39
N LYS A 104 19.54 -15.84 -19.76
CA LYS A 104 19.58 -16.60 -18.52
C LYS A 104 20.29 -15.79 -17.44
N ILE A 105 19.75 -15.84 -16.22
CA ILE A 105 20.40 -15.29 -15.03
C ILE A 105 21.35 -16.37 -14.49
N SER A 106 22.65 -16.08 -14.47
CA SER A 106 23.68 -16.95 -13.92
C SER A 106 24.28 -16.31 -12.68
N GLN A 107 24.34 -17.05 -11.57
CA GLN A 107 25.02 -16.61 -10.36
C GLN A 107 26.42 -17.23 -10.31
N ARG A 108 27.46 -16.40 -10.32
CA ARG A 108 28.86 -16.85 -10.16
C ARG A 108 29.59 -15.90 -9.21
N ASN A 109 30.04 -16.43 -8.07
CA ASN A 109 30.93 -15.76 -7.10
C ASN A 109 30.40 -14.43 -6.52
N GLY A 110 29.09 -14.31 -6.31
CA GLY A 110 28.47 -13.12 -5.71
C GLY A 110 27.92 -12.11 -6.71
N ASP A 111 28.36 -12.17 -7.97
CA ASP A 111 27.80 -11.36 -9.05
C ASP A 111 26.73 -12.15 -9.81
N THR A 112 25.53 -11.56 -9.90
CA THR A 112 24.43 -12.12 -10.69
C THR A 112 24.39 -11.42 -12.05
N LEU A 113 24.83 -12.14 -13.08
CA LEU A 113 24.97 -11.60 -14.43
C LEU A 113 23.98 -12.26 -15.39
N ILE A 114 23.48 -11.46 -16.33
CA ILE A 114 22.62 -11.95 -17.42
C ILE A 114 23.51 -12.38 -18.59
N GLN A 115 23.33 -13.61 -19.04
CA GLN A 115 24.10 -14.23 -20.13
C GLN A 115 23.18 -14.71 -21.27
N PRO A 116 23.61 -14.61 -22.54
CA PRO A 116 22.87 -15.19 -23.64
C PRO A 116 23.03 -16.72 -23.62
N THR A 117 21.94 -17.46 -23.90
CA THR A 117 22.03 -18.91 -24.07
C THR A 117 22.68 -19.20 -25.42
N THR A 118 23.91 -19.71 -25.42
CA THR A 118 24.59 -20.18 -26.63
C THR A 118 24.24 -21.64 -26.87
N TRP A 119 22.99 -21.96 -27.23
CA TRP A 119 22.63 -23.28 -27.80
C TRP A 119 21.20 -23.26 -28.34
N ILE A 120 20.95 -22.55 -29.45
CA ILE A 120 20.02 -23.04 -30.47
C ILE A 120 20.43 -22.56 -31.87
N PRO A 121 20.61 -23.46 -32.86
CA PRO A 121 20.90 -23.08 -34.24
C PRO A 121 19.61 -22.67 -34.94
N TYR A 122 19.16 -21.43 -34.74
CA TYR A 122 18.14 -20.84 -35.62
C TYR A 122 18.74 -19.67 -36.40
N ASN A 123 19.47 -20.07 -37.45
CA ASN A 123 19.53 -19.42 -38.75
C ASN A 123 19.29 -17.90 -38.77
N CYS A 124 20.24 -17.12 -38.23
CA CYS A 124 20.32 -15.69 -38.48
C CYS A 124 20.95 -15.42 -39.87
N ARG A 125 20.34 -15.90 -40.97
CA ARG A 125 20.51 -15.34 -42.33
C ARG A 125 19.58 -15.97 -43.38
N LEU A 126 18.50 -15.28 -43.71
CA LEU A 126 17.86 -15.23 -45.04
C LEU A 126 17.70 -13.73 -45.32
N LYS A 127 18.18 -13.08 -46.39
CA LYS A 127 18.97 -13.39 -47.60
C LYS A 127 19.65 -12.06 -48.00
N SER A 128 20.79 -12.11 -48.69
CA SER A 128 21.03 -11.16 -49.79
C SER A 128 21.55 -11.96 -50.98
N VAL A 129 20.67 -12.12 -51.97
CA VAL A 129 21.01 -12.52 -53.34
C VAL A 129 21.97 -11.47 -53.90
N GLY A 130 23.09 -11.91 -54.48
CA GLY A 130 24.06 -11.03 -55.13
C GLY A 130 25.37 -11.76 -55.43
N LEU A 131 25.48 -12.23 -56.67
CA LEU A 131 26.70 -12.70 -57.35
C LEU A 131 27.95 -11.87 -56.97
N LEU A 132 29.07 -12.50 -56.62
CA LEU A 132 30.28 -12.55 -57.47
C LEU A 132 31.35 -13.43 -56.81
N THR A 133 32.08 -14.10 -57.68
CA THR A 133 33.30 -14.89 -57.53
C THR A 133 34.33 -14.32 -56.55
N ASP A 134 35.01 -15.18 -55.79
CA ASP A 134 36.44 -15.39 -56.04
C ASP A 134 37.01 -16.65 -55.38
N VAL A 135 38.14 -17.06 -55.96
CA VAL A 135 38.80 -18.36 -55.96
C VAL A 135 39.57 -18.69 -54.67
N ALA A 136 39.82 -19.99 -54.49
CA ALA A 136 40.72 -20.67 -53.54
C ALA A 136 42.14 -20.01 -53.44
N PRO A 137 43.06 -20.38 -52.50
CA PRO A 137 43.49 -21.77 -52.36
C PRO A 137 43.87 -22.25 -50.94
N ALA A 138 44.00 -23.57 -50.91
CA ALA A 138 44.66 -24.39 -49.91
C ALA A 138 46.11 -23.97 -49.64
N GLY A 139 46.51 -24.20 -48.39
CA GLY A 139 47.88 -24.22 -47.87
C GLY A 139 47.84 -24.85 -46.49
#